data_AF-A0A1C3JZZ4-F1
#
_entry.id   AF-A0A1C3JZZ4-F1
#
_cell.length_a   1.000
_cell.length_b   1.000
_cell.length_c   1.000
_cell.angle_alpha   90.00
_cell.angle_beta   90.00
_cell.angle_gamma   90.00
#
_symmetry.space_group_name_H-M   'P 1'
#
loop_
_entity.id
_entity.type
_entity.pdbx_description
1 polymer ?
#
loop_
_entity_poly.entity_id
_entity_poly.type
_entity_poly.pdbx_seq_one_letter_code
_entity_poly.pdbx_strand_id
1 'polypeptide(L)'
;MAEALGVSVGKANYCVRALLDKGLIKMKNFRNSRNKLAYAYLLTPAGFTAKADLSARFLKVKMAEYEALQREISLLRKDSVLVKDSERRFG
;
A
#
# COMPACT_ATOMS: atom_id res chain seq x y z
N MET A 1 2.04 18.27 -2.48
CA MET A 1 2.48 17.16 -1.60
C MET A 1 1.80 17.22 -0.24
N ALA A 2 1.96 18.31 0.54
CA ALA A 2 1.32 18.46 1.85
C ALA A 2 -0.22 18.27 1.81
N GLU A 3 -0.89 18.95 0.87
CA GLU A 3 -2.34 18.80 0.62
C GLU A 3 -2.75 17.36 0.28
N ALA A 4 -2.04 16.72 -0.66
CA ALA A 4 -2.30 15.33 -1.05
C ALA A 4 -2.08 14.32 0.10
N LEU A 5 -1.27 14.67 1.10
CA LEU A 5 -1.03 13.87 2.31
C LEU A 5 -1.95 14.27 3.48
N GLY A 6 -2.77 15.32 3.35
CA GLY A 6 -3.61 15.84 4.44
C GLY A 6 -2.81 16.39 5.63
N VAL A 7 -1.58 16.85 5.42
CA VAL A 7 -0.70 17.36 6.49
C VAL A 7 -0.24 18.80 6.23
N SER A 8 0.24 19.47 7.27
CA SER A 8 0.84 20.80 7.10
C SER A 8 2.13 20.74 6.28
N VAL A 9 2.48 21.86 5.64
CA VAL A 9 3.72 21.99 4.85
C VAL A 9 4.96 21.68 5.69
N GLY A 10 4.99 22.15 6.95
CA GLY A 10 6.08 21.85 7.88
C GLY A 10 6.24 20.35 8.15
N LYS A 11 5.13 19.64 8.38
CA LYS A 11 5.14 18.17 8.59
C LYS A 11 5.59 17.43 7.33
N ALA A 12 5.13 17.83 6.15
CA ALA A 12 5.58 17.23 4.89
C ALA A 12 7.10 17.42 4.69
N ASN A 13 7.61 18.64 4.92
CA ASN A 13 9.03 18.95 4.80
C ASN A 13 9.88 18.18 5.82
N TYR A 14 9.39 18.04 7.05
CA TYR A 14 10.03 17.21 8.07
C TYR A 14 10.16 15.75 7.61
N CYS A 15 9.09 15.15 7.11
CA CYS A 15 9.12 13.77 6.61
C CYS A 15 10.09 13.60 5.42
N VAL A 16 10.09 14.55 4.48
CA VAL A 16 11.03 14.52 3.33
C VAL A 16 12.48 14.60 3.80
N ARG A 17 12.79 15.49 4.75
CA ARG A 17 14.13 15.57 5.35
C ARG A 17 14.52 14.26 6.04
N ALA A 18 13.63 13.67 6.84
CA ALA A 18 13.90 12.39 7.47
C ALA A 18 14.17 11.26 6.46
N LEU A 19 13.48 11.27 5.31
CA LEU A 19 13.74 10.30 4.23
C LEU A 19 15.07 10.54 3.50
N LEU A 20 15.49 11.80 3.37
CA LEU A 20 16.82 12.17 2.87
C LEU A 20 17.92 11.73 3.83
N ASP A 21 17.75 12.01 5.13
CA ASP A 21 18.71 11.66 6.17
C ASP A 21 18.89 10.15 6.30
N LYS A 22 17.82 9.38 6.06
CA LYS A 22 17.86 7.91 5.95
C LYS A 22 18.43 7.38 4.63
N GLY A 23 18.76 8.25 3.67
CA GLY A 23 19.28 7.86 2.36
C GLY A 23 18.29 7.13 1.46
N LEU A 24 16.98 7.20 1.75
CA LEU A 24 15.94 6.53 0.95
C LEU A 24 15.57 7.32 -0.30
N ILE A 25 15.71 8.64 -0.23
CA ILE A 25 15.50 9.53 -1.38
C ILE A 25 16.73 10.42 -1.56
N LYS A 26 16.90 10.95 -2.77
CA LYS A 26 17.90 11.97 -3.11
C LYS A 26 17.26 13.11 -3.87
N MET A 27 17.78 14.32 -3.66
CA MET A 27 17.38 15.49 -4.45
C MET A 27 18.19 15.54 -5.75
N LYS A 28 17.50 15.71 -6.88
CA LYS A 28 18.14 16.02 -8.16
C LYS A 28 17.96 17.51 -8.47
N ASN A 29 19.05 18.27 -8.41
CA ASN A 29 19.05 19.68 -8.81
C ASN A 29 19.23 19.77 -10.34
N PHE A 30 18.14 20.05 -11.06
CA PHE A 30 18.23 20.42 -12.47
C PHE A 30 18.70 21.87 -12.56
N ARG A 31 20.03 22.06 -12.56
CA ARG A 31 20.68 23.38 -12.49
C ARG A 31 20.54 24.23 -13.77
N ASN A 32 19.62 23.90 -14.68
CA ASN A 32 19.58 24.49 -16.03
C ASN A 32 18.19 24.93 -16.53
N SER A 33 17.20 25.11 -15.66
CA SER A 33 15.99 25.83 -16.05
C SER A 33 15.80 27.03 -15.14
N ARG A 34 15.42 28.17 -15.72
CA ARG A 34 15.12 29.45 -15.05
C ARG A 34 13.91 29.37 -14.10
N ASN A 35 13.57 28.18 -13.59
CA ASN A 35 12.45 27.94 -12.69
C ASN A 35 12.97 27.18 -11.46
N LYS A 36 12.95 27.86 -10.30
CA LYS A 36 13.27 27.34 -8.96
C LYS A 36 12.30 26.23 -8.48
N LEU A 37 11.58 25.54 -9.38
CA LEU A 37 10.34 24.83 -9.09
C LEU A 37 10.34 23.31 -9.34
N ALA A 38 11.48 22.64 -9.53
CA ALA A 38 11.47 21.19 -9.72
C ALA A 38 12.57 20.49 -8.90
N TYR A 39 12.45 20.49 -7.58
CA TYR A 39 13.14 19.50 -6.75
C TYR A 39 12.50 18.14 -7.01
N ALA A 40 13.08 17.36 -7.92
CA ALA A 40 12.69 15.96 -8.09
C ALA A 40 13.30 15.14 -6.94
N TYR A 41 12.44 14.58 -6.09
CA TYR A 41 12.82 13.59 -5.09
C TYR A 41 12.82 12.21 -5.73
N LEU A 42 14.01 11.65 -5.95
CA LEU A 42 14.20 10.34 -6.58
C LEU A 42 14.51 9.30 -5.52
N LEU A 43 13.95 8.09 -5.66
CA LEU A 43 14.35 6.96 -4.84
C LEU A 43 15.82 6.61 -5.10
N THR A 44 16.55 6.29 -4.03
CA THR A 44 17.85 5.63 -4.12
C THR A 44 17.63 4.11 -4.29
N PRO A 45 18.68 3.32 -4.61
CA PRO A 45 18.57 1.87 -4.56
C PRO A 45 18.03 1.35 -3.21
N ALA A 46 18.50 1.93 -2.10
CA ALA A 46 17.99 1.61 -0.77
C ALA A 46 16.51 1.97 -0.58
N GLY A 47 16.08 3.12 -1.09
CA GLY A 47 14.66 3.51 -1.09
C GLY A 47 13.80 2.60 -1.95
N PHE A 48 14.32 2.11 -3.07
CA PHE A 48 13.63 1.17 -3.93
C PHE A 48 13.44 -0.18 -3.23
N THR A 49 14.49 -0.71 -2.58
CA THR A 49 14.39 -1.92 -1.75
C THR A 49 13.36 -1.76 -0.63
N ALA A 50 13.41 -0.65 0.11
CA ALA A 50 12.45 -0.40 1.19
C ALA A 50 11.00 -0.35 0.68
N LYS A 51 10.77 0.23 -0.50
CA LYS A 51 9.45 0.23 -1.16
C LYS A 51 9.03 -1.18 -1.57
N ALA A 52 9.95 -1.98 -2.15
CA ALA A 52 9.67 -3.35 -2.54
C ALA A 52 9.29 -4.22 -1.34
N ASP A 53 10.02 -4.10 -0.22
CA ASP A 53 9.73 -4.84 1.02
C ASP A 53 8.37 -4.45 1.61
N LEU A 54 8.02 -3.17 1.57
CA LEU A 54 6.70 -2.69 2.01
C LEU A 54 5.58 -3.29 1.13
N SER A 55 5.76 -3.28 -0.19
CA SER A 55 4.80 -3.86 -1.13
C SER A 55 4.65 -5.37 -0.94
N ALA A 56 5.76 -6.10 -0.74
CA ALA A 56 5.72 -7.54 -0.50
C ALA A 56 4.96 -7.89 0.78
N ARG A 57 5.22 -7.13 1.87
CA ARG A 57 4.47 -7.29 3.13
C ARG A 57 2.99 -7.01 2.96
N PHE A 58 2.64 -5.94 2.26
CA PHE A 58 1.25 -5.62 1.95
C PHE A 58 0.57 -6.75 1.17
N LEU A 59 1.23 -7.29 0.14
CA LEU A 59 0.69 -8.38 -0.67
C LEU A 59 0.46 -9.64 0.18
N LYS A 60 1.40 -9.99 1.07
CA LYS A 60 1.24 -11.13 1.98
C LYS A 60 -0.01 -11.01 2.85
N VAL A 61 -0.27 -9.81 3.38
CA VAL A 61 -1.49 -9.54 4.16
C VAL A 61 -2.73 -9.73 3.29
N LYS A 62 -2.75 -9.17 2.07
CA LYS A 62 -3.89 -9.30 1.16
C LYS A 62 -4.16 -10.73 0.70
N MET A 63 -3.12 -11.53 0.52
CA MET A 63 -3.28 -12.95 0.22
C MET A 63 -3.94 -13.70 1.38
N ALA A 64 -3.52 -13.43 2.62
CA ALA A 64 -4.13 -14.05 3.79
C ALA A 64 -5.61 -13.65 3.98
N GLU A 65 -5.92 -12.36 3.78
CA GLU A 65 -7.32 -11.87 3.78
C GLU A 65 -8.16 -12.57 2.70
N TYR A 66 -7.62 -12.69 1.47
CA TYR A 66 -8.29 -13.36 0.37
C TYR A 66 -8.57 -14.84 0.66
N GLU A 67 -7.61 -15.57 1.20
CA GLU A 67 -7.78 -16.97 1.59
C GLU A 67 -8.83 -17.14 2.70
N ALA A 68 -8.88 -16.21 3.65
CA ALA A 68 -9.90 -16.22 4.70
C ALA A 68 -11.31 -16.05 4.12
N LEU A 69 -11.49 -15.08 3.21
CA LEU A 69 -12.76 -14.86 2.52
C LEU A 69 -13.17 -16.08 1.67
N GLN A 70 -12.23 -16.72 0.98
CA GLN A 70 -12.50 -17.94 0.19
C GLN A 70 -12.99 -19.11 1.07
N ARG A 71 -12.41 -19.27 2.27
CA ARG A 71 -12.86 -20.27 3.24
C ARG A 71 -14.27 -19.96 3.73
N GLU A 72 -14.55 -18.71 4.08
CA GLU A 72 -15.87 -18.27 4.53
C GLU A 72 -16.95 -18.51 3.47
N ILE A 73 -16.71 -18.11 2.22
CA ILE A 73 -17.63 -18.36 1.10
C ILE A 73 -17.88 -19.86 0.91
N SER A 74 -16.83 -20.68 1.04
CA SER A 74 -16.93 -22.14 0.89
C SER A 74 -17.76 -22.78 1.99
N LEU A 75 -17.65 -22.29 3.23
CA LEU A 75 -18.49 -22.74 4.36
C LEU A 75 -19.96 -22.35 4.13
N LEU A 76 -20.22 -21.07 3.82
CA LEU A 76 -21.58 -20.58 3.56
C LEU A 76 -22.26 -21.33 2.41
N ARG A 77 -21.51 -21.70 1.36
CA ARG A 77 -22.04 -22.51 0.25
C ARG A 77 -22.41 -23.93 0.69
N LYS A 78 -21.60 -24.57 1.53
CA LYS A 78 -21.92 -25.91 2.07
C LYS A 78 -23.15 -25.86 2.96
N ASP A 79 -23.23 -24.90 3.86
CA ASP A 79 -24.38 -24.72 4.75
C ASP A 79 -25.67 -24.49 3.95
N SER A 80 -25.60 -23.65 2.91
CA SER A 80 -26.73 -23.39 2.00
C SER A 80 -27.20 -24.65 1.24
N VAL A 81 -26.31 -25.60 0.95
CA VAL A 81 -26.66 -26.88 0.32
C VAL A 81 -27.31 -27.82 1.34
N LEU A 82 -26.77 -27.89 2.56
CA LEU A 82 -27.35 -28.70 3.64
C LEU A 82 -28.76 -28.27 4.01
N VAL A 83 -29.04 -26.95 4.05
CA VAL A 83 -30.39 -26.43 4.28
C VAL A 83 -31.35 -26.87 3.18
N LYS A 84 -30.97 -26.75 1.90
CA LYS A 84 -31.82 -27.16 0.77
C LYS A 84 -32.10 -28.67 0.73
N ASP A 85 -31.13 -29.49 1.12
CA ASP A 85 -31.31 -30.95 1.19
C ASP A 85 -32.21 -31.36 2.35
N SER A 86 -32.19 -30.62 3.46
CA SER A 86 -33.13 -30.84 4.56
C SER A 86 -34.56 -30.46 4.16
N GLU A 87 -34.76 -29.32 3.49
CA GLU A 87 -36.09 -28.89 3.03
C GLU A 87 -36.70 -29.86 1.99
N ARG A 88 -35.89 -30.46 1.10
CA ARG A 88 -36.35 -31.48 0.14
C ARG A 88 -36.71 -32.83 0.75
N ARG A 89 -36.18 -33.16 1.94
CA ARG A 89 -36.45 -34.45 2.60
C ARG A 89 -37.72 -34.43 3.46
N PHE A 90 -38.22 -33.25 3.80
CA PHE A 90 -39.38 -33.06 4.67
C PHE A 90 -40.60 -32.44 3.95
N GLY A 91 -40.54 -32.25 2.63
CA GLY A 91 -41.66 -31.85 1.79
C GLY A 91 -42.03 -32.93 0.78
#